data_AF-A0A965ED30-F1
#
_entry.id   AF-A0A965ED30-F1
#
_cell.length_a   1.000
_cell.length_b   1.000
_cell.length_c   1.000
_cell.angle_alpha   90.00
_cell.angle_beta   90.00
_cell.angle_gamma   90.00
#
_symmetry.space_group_name_H-M   'P 1'
#
loop_
_entity.id
_entity.type
_entity.pdbx_description
1 polymer ?
#
loop_
_entity_poly.entity_id
_entity_poly.type
_entity_poly.pdbx_seq_one_letter_code
_entity_poly.pdbx_strand_id
1 'polypeptide(L)'
;MKILISPYSQKLPDKKRNPKDFPYWEKTISLIKNKLPQAEIVQVGTNEEIPIKGITNLAHNYTPENLLKLTRTCNAWMSVDNFFQHFCTYYKVPNGIVIFGQSDPNIFGYPCNTNLLKNRNYLRQDQFLHWWHESVSYKEEVFVNAETVTETLFKVLKVD
;
A
#
# COMPACT_ATOMS: atom_id res chain seq x y z
N MET A 1 11.07 -6.37 -14.11
CA MET A 1 9.84 -6.57 -13.31
C MET A 1 9.18 -5.22 -13.08
N LYS A 2 7.86 -5.11 -13.15
CA LYS A 2 7.10 -3.90 -12.85
C LYS A 2 6.29 -4.10 -11.58
N ILE A 3 6.48 -3.23 -10.60
CA ILE A 3 5.82 -3.26 -9.30
C ILE A 3 5.06 -1.94 -9.15
N LEU A 4 3.78 -2.02 -8.80
CA LEU A 4 2.98 -0.83 -8.50
C LEU A 4 2.91 -0.63 -6.99
N ILE A 5 3.00 0.62 -6.55
CA ILE A 5 2.74 0.99 -5.15
C ILE A 5 1.65 2.05 -5.09
N SER A 6 0.76 1.96 -4.10
CA SER A 6 -0.15 3.06 -3.76
C SER A 6 0.00 3.37 -2.27
N PRO A 7 0.88 4.33 -1.92
CA PRO A 7 1.45 4.44 -0.58
C PRO A 7 0.60 5.22 0.42
N TYR A 8 -0.25 6.14 -0.05
CA TYR A 8 -1.00 7.05 0.80
C TYR A 8 -2.50 6.74 0.78
N SER A 9 -3.13 6.92 1.94
CA SER A 9 -4.58 7.05 2.04
C SER A 9 -5.01 8.50 1.83
N GLN A 10 -6.32 8.73 1.68
CA GLN A 10 -6.90 10.06 1.52
C GLN A 10 -6.43 11.02 2.61
N LYS A 11 -6.07 12.25 2.24
CA LYS A 11 -5.74 13.32 3.19
C LYS A 11 -6.92 13.58 4.13
N LEU A 12 -6.62 13.72 5.41
CA LEU A 12 -7.62 14.04 6.42
C LEU A 12 -7.99 15.54 6.38
N PRO A 13 -9.24 15.93 6.70
CA PRO A 13 -9.65 17.33 6.73
C PRO A 13 -8.82 18.22 7.66
N ASP A 14 -8.33 17.65 8.75
CA ASP A 14 -7.50 18.32 9.76
C ASP A 14 -6.00 18.37 9.38
N LYS A 15 -5.65 17.91 8.17
CA LYS A 15 -4.28 17.83 7.62
C LYS A 15 -3.32 16.97 8.45
N LYS A 16 -3.81 16.18 9.41
CA LYS A 16 -2.98 15.20 10.09
C LYS A 16 -2.62 14.06 9.13
N ARG A 17 -1.52 13.38 9.45
CA ARG A 17 -1.11 12.16 8.74
C ARG A 17 -2.20 11.10 8.87
N ASN A 18 -2.53 10.43 7.78
CA ASN A 18 -3.57 9.41 7.84
C ASN A 18 -3.06 8.21 8.66
N PRO A 19 -3.85 7.69 9.63
CA PRO A 19 -3.53 6.50 10.42
C PRO A 19 -3.19 5.24 9.63
N LYS A 20 -3.52 5.22 8.33
CA LYS A 20 -3.25 4.12 7.40
C LYS A 20 -1.96 4.30 6.58
N ASP A 21 -1.29 5.45 6.68
CA ASP A 21 -0.09 5.74 5.88
C ASP A 21 1.15 5.03 6.41
N PHE A 22 1.52 3.93 5.76
CA PHE A 22 2.71 3.15 6.10
C PHE A 22 4.01 3.98 6.05
N PRO A 23 4.83 4.01 7.12
CA PRO A 23 6.02 4.86 7.20
C PRO A 23 7.24 4.37 6.45
N TYR A 24 7.36 3.05 6.20
CA TYR A 24 8.63 2.47 5.78
C TYR A 24 8.75 2.27 4.27
N TRP A 25 8.03 3.06 3.46
CA TRP A 25 8.04 2.94 2.00
C TRP A 25 9.44 3.16 1.40
N GLU A 26 10.18 4.19 1.81
CA GLU A 26 11.53 4.44 1.27
C GLU A 26 12.48 3.29 1.55
N LYS A 27 12.46 2.76 2.79
CA LYS A 27 13.26 1.60 3.18
C LYS A 27 12.84 0.35 2.39
N THR A 28 11.53 0.13 2.23
CA THR A 28 10.98 -0.99 1.44
C THR A 28 11.47 -0.92 -0.01
N ILE A 29 11.40 0.25 -0.63
CA ILE A 29 11.87 0.47 -2.01
C ILE A 29 13.37 0.27 -2.12
N SER A 30 14.16 0.76 -1.16
CA SER A 30 15.60 0.54 -1.14
C SER A 30 15.95 -0.94 -1.07
N LEU A 31 15.29 -1.73 -0.21
CA LEU A 31 15.51 -3.18 -0.12
C LEU A 31 15.12 -3.89 -1.42
N ILE A 32 14.01 -3.48 -2.05
CA ILE A 32 13.58 -4.01 -3.36
C ILE A 32 14.64 -3.72 -4.41
N LYS A 33 15.14 -2.49 -4.50
CA LYS A 33 16.14 -2.07 -5.50
C LYS A 33 17.50 -2.73 -5.27
N ASN A 34 17.88 -3.01 -4.03
CA ASN A 34 19.11 -3.74 -3.74
C ASN A 34 19.08 -5.16 -4.32
N LYS A 35 17.94 -5.85 -4.23
CA LYS A 35 17.78 -7.21 -4.76
C LYS A 35 17.41 -7.24 -6.25
N LEU A 36 16.58 -6.29 -6.68
CA LEU A 36 16.03 -6.16 -8.04
C LEU A 36 16.36 -4.76 -8.59
N PRO A 37 17.62 -4.47 -8.93
CA PRO A 37 18.03 -3.12 -9.36
C PRO A 37 17.28 -2.61 -10.58
N GLN A 38 16.96 -3.53 -11.51
CA GLN A 38 16.22 -3.25 -12.75
C GLN A 38 14.70 -3.29 -12.60
N ALA A 39 14.15 -3.43 -11.38
CA ALA A 39 12.71 -3.36 -11.19
C ALA A 39 12.18 -1.94 -11.45
N GLU A 40 11.16 -1.83 -12.28
CA GLU A 40 10.37 -0.60 -12.42
C GLU A 40 9.40 -0.53 -11.24
N ILE A 41 9.46 0.55 -10.47
CA ILE A 41 8.54 0.80 -9.35
C ILE A 41 7.71 2.03 -9.69
N VAL A 42 6.40 1.85 -9.88
CA VAL A 42 5.49 2.93 -10.27
C VAL A 42 4.60 3.30 -9.10
N GLN A 43 4.61 4.58 -8.71
CA GLN A 43 3.71 5.09 -7.68
C GLN A 43 2.40 5.54 -8.30
N VAL A 44 1.32 4.87 -7.91
CA VAL A 44 -0.07 5.22 -8.20
C VAL A 44 -0.57 6.11 -7.08
N GLY A 45 -1.20 7.23 -7.43
CA GLY A 45 -1.66 8.21 -6.45
C GLY A 45 -2.29 9.43 -7.09
N THR A 46 -2.28 10.53 -6.36
CA THR A 46 -2.73 11.85 -6.82
C THR A 46 -1.57 12.83 -6.96
N ASN A 47 -1.75 13.90 -7.73
CA ASN A 47 -0.70 14.92 -7.91
C ASN A 47 -0.27 15.62 -6.60
N GLU A 48 -1.07 15.51 -5.54
CA GLU A 48 -0.74 16.12 -4.25
C GLU A 48 0.03 15.21 -3.30
N GLU A 49 0.27 13.96 -3.70
CA GLU A 49 1.04 12.98 -2.93
C GLU A 49 2.53 13.08 -3.24
N ILE A 50 3.34 12.94 -2.20
CA ILE A 50 4.79 13.08 -2.30
C ILE A 50 5.38 11.81 -2.96
N PRO A 51 6.14 11.94 -4.06
CA PRO A 51 6.86 10.81 -4.65
C PRO A 51 7.80 10.16 -3.63
N ILE A 52 7.68 8.84 -3.42
CA ILE A 52 8.61 8.10 -2.55
C ILE A 52 9.97 8.04 -3.23
N LYS A 53 11.04 8.28 -2.48
CA LYS A 53 12.41 8.16 -2.99
C LYS A 53 12.69 6.76 -3.55
N GLY A 54 13.26 6.69 -4.75
CA GLY A 54 13.65 5.45 -5.42
C GLY A 54 12.60 4.85 -6.37
N ILE A 55 11.41 5.46 -6.48
CA ILE A 55 10.44 5.12 -7.53
C ILE A 55 11.00 5.44 -8.92
N THR A 56 10.50 4.72 -9.91
CA THR A 56 10.90 4.87 -11.33
C THR A 56 9.97 5.83 -12.06
N ASN A 57 8.66 5.69 -11.85
CA ASN A 57 7.63 6.46 -12.57
C ASN A 57 6.47 6.85 -11.64
N LEU A 58 5.72 7.89 -12.03
CA LEU A 58 4.48 8.31 -11.38
C LEU A 58 3.29 8.02 -12.30
N ALA A 59 2.26 7.41 -11.74
CA ALA A 59 0.95 7.20 -12.36
C ALA A 59 -0.11 7.98 -11.56
N HIS A 60 0.10 9.29 -11.45
CA HIS A 60 -0.78 10.16 -10.67
C HIS A 60 -2.00 10.59 -11.47
N ASN A 61 -3.18 10.60 -10.82
CA ASN A 61 -4.46 11.00 -11.40
C ASN A 61 -4.83 10.26 -12.70
N TYR A 62 -4.42 8.99 -12.82
CA TYR A 62 -4.84 8.15 -13.94
C TYR A 62 -6.35 7.93 -13.91
N THR A 63 -6.99 7.96 -15.08
CA THR A 63 -8.38 7.51 -15.19
C THR A 63 -8.48 6.02 -14.87
N PRO A 64 -9.66 5.51 -14.46
CA PRO A 64 -9.85 4.09 -14.20
C PRO A 64 -9.39 3.18 -15.36
N GLU A 65 -9.60 3.59 -16.62
CA GLU A 65 -9.17 2.82 -17.80
C GLU A 65 -7.66 2.76 -17.93
N ASN A 66 -6.97 3.88 -17.73
CA ASN A 66 -5.51 3.95 -17.80
C ASN A 66 -4.88 3.21 -16.62
N LEU A 67 -5.48 3.32 -15.43
CA LEU A 67 -5.05 2.57 -14.27
C LEU A 67 -5.21 1.05 -14.48
N LEU A 68 -6.34 0.60 -15.05
CA LEU A 68 -6.54 -0.81 -15.38
C LEU A 68 -5.49 -1.31 -16.37
N LYS A 69 -5.22 -0.55 -17.44
CA LYS A 69 -4.15 -0.89 -18.40
C LYS A 69 -2.79 -1.03 -17.70
N LEU A 70 -2.46 -0.12 -16.79
CA LEU A 70 -1.21 -0.19 -16.02
C LEU A 70 -1.16 -1.46 -15.16
N THR A 71 -2.21 -1.76 -14.38
CA THR A 71 -2.27 -2.95 -13.52
C THR A 71 -2.14 -4.28 -14.28
N ARG A 72 -2.64 -4.36 -15.52
CA ARG A 72 -2.50 -5.55 -16.36
C ARG A 72 -1.07 -5.85 -16.79
N THR A 73 -0.16 -4.89 -16.64
CA THR A 73 1.26 -5.04 -17.01
C THR A 73 2.18 -5.23 -15.81
N CYS A 74 1.67 -5.16 -14.58
CA CYS A 74 2.51 -5.33 -13.40
C CYS A 74 2.70 -6.81 -13.05
N ASN A 75 3.80 -7.09 -12.35
CA ASN A 75 4.10 -8.41 -11.79
C ASN A 75 3.55 -8.56 -10.37
N ALA A 76 3.45 -7.46 -9.62
CA ALA A 76 2.85 -7.39 -8.30
C ALA A 76 2.44 -5.94 -7.99
N TRP A 77 1.62 -5.78 -6.95
CA TRP A 77 1.24 -4.47 -6.45
C TRP A 77 1.17 -4.46 -4.92
N MET A 78 1.51 -3.31 -4.33
CA MET A 78 1.48 -3.09 -2.89
C MET A 78 0.69 -1.83 -2.57
N SER A 79 -0.11 -1.84 -1.51
CA SER A 79 -0.85 -0.66 -1.09
C SER A 79 -1.08 -0.64 0.41
N VAL A 80 -1.46 0.51 0.94
CA VAL A 80 -2.16 0.59 2.22
C VAL A 80 -3.65 0.31 2.01
N ASP A 81 -4.44 0.29 3.09
CA ASP A 81 -5.90 0.23 2.99
C ASP A 81 -6.46 1.52 2.37
N ASN A 82 -6.55 1.57 1.04
CA ASN A 82 -7.08 2.70 0.26
C ASN A 82 -7.86 2.22 -0.99
N PHE A 83 -8.28 3.15 -1.84
CA PHE A 83 -8.99 2.86 -3.09
C PHE A 83 -8.30 1.80 -3.98
N PHE A 84 -6.97 1.84 -4.09
CA PHE A 84 -6.23 1.05 -5.06
C PHE A 84 -6.34 -0.46 -4.79
N GLN A 85 -6.34 -0.89 -3.51
CA GLN A 85 -6.53 -2.30 -3.19
C GLN A 85 -7.92 -2.82 -3.62
N HIS A 86 -8.96 -2.01 -3.47
CA HIS A 86 -10.32 -2.35 -3.88
C HIS A 86 -10.42 -2.42 -5.41
N PHE A 87 -9.80 -1.45 -6.11
CA PHE A 87 -9.72 -1.42 -7.56
C PHE A 87 -9.04 -2.69 -8.12
N CYS A 88 -7.84 -3.00 -7.63
CA CYS A 88 -7.10 -4.18 -8.07
C CYS A 88 -7.87 -5.48 -7.77
N THR A 89 -8.52 -5.57 -6.62
CA THR A 89 -9.30 -6.75 -6.26
C THR A 89 -10.53 -6.92 -7.14
N TYR A 90 -11.27 -5.85 -7.39
CA TYR A 90 -12.44 -5.87 -8.28
C TYR A 90 -12.07 -6.40 -9.69
N TYR A 91 -10.94 -5.93 -10.23
CA TYR A 91 -10.43 -6.37 -11.53
C TYR A 91 -9.57 -7.64 -11.48
N LYS A 92 -9.51 -8.32 -10.33
CA LYS A 92 -8.77 -9.57 -10.11
C LYS A 92 -7.30 -9.49 -10.52
N VAL A 93 -6.66 -8.34 -10.26
CA VAL A 93 -5.23 -8.15 -10.50
C VAL A 93 -4.45 -9.00 -9.50
N PRO A 94 -3.63 -9.96 -9.95
CA PRO A 94 -2.96 -10.91 -9.07
C PRO A 94 -1.85 -10.24 -8.25
N ASN A 95 -1.30 -11.00 -7.28
CA ASN A 95 -0.08 -10.63 -6.56
C ASN A 95 -0.20 -9.32 -5.75
N GLY A 96 -1.37 -9.13 -5.14
CA GLY A 96 -1.66 -8.00 -4.27
C GLY A 96 -1.17 -8.18 -2.85
N ILE A 97 -0.55 -7.14 -2.31
CA ILE A 97 -0.12 -7.06 -0.92
C ILE A 97 -0.70 -5.79 -0.32
N VAL A 98 -1.39 -5.91 0.82
CA VAL A 98 -2.03 -4.77 1.47
C VAL A 98 -1.50 -4.63 2.89
N ILE A 99 -1.00 -3.45 3.23
CA ILE A 99 -0.40 -3.13 4.52
C ILE A 99 -1.45 -2.44 5.38
N PHE A 100 -1.89 -3.14 6.42
CA PHE A 100 -2.87 -2.63 7.38
C PHE A 100 -2.16 -2.05 8.60
N GLY A 101 -2.71 -0.94 9.08
CA GLY A 101 -2.37 -0.35 10.37
C GLY A 101 -3.48 -0.60 11.38
N GLN A 102 -4.29 0.43 11.63
CA GLN A 102 -5.38 0.37 12.62
C GLN A 102 -6.72 -0.14 12.05
N SER A 103 -6.85 -0.30 10.72
CA SER A 103 -8.02 -0.91 10.08
C SER A 103 -7.96 -2.44 10.08
N ASP A 104 -9.13 -3.08 10.19
CA ASP A 104 -9.22 -4.55 10.24
C ASP A 104 -9.26 -5.16 8.83
N PRO A 105 -8.26 -5.97 8.44
CA PRO A 105 -8.27 -6.69 7.16
C PRO A 105 -9.42 -7.70 7.05
N ASN A 106 -10.04 -8.13 8.16
CA ASN A 106 -11.23 -9.00 8.09
C ASN A 106 -12.48 -8.25 7.62
N ILE A 107 -12.47 -6.91 7.67
CA ILE A 107 -13.58 -6.06 7.25
C ILE A 107 -13.27 -5.42 5.89
N PHE A 108 -12.07 -4.86 5.74
CA PHE A 108 -11.69 -4.06 4.57
C PHE A 108 -10.71 -4.74 3.62
N GLY A 109 -10.15 -5.89 4.02
CA GLY A 109 -9.23 -6.68 3.19
C GLY A 109 -9.96 -7.71 2.35
N TYR A 110 -9.18 -8.37 1.47
CA TYR A 110 -9.69 -9.42 0.60
C TYR A 110 -8.81 -10.67 0.70
N PRO A 111 -9.39 -11.89 0.79
CA PRO A 111 -8.61 -13.14 0.93
C PRO A 111 -7.68 -13.47 -0.25
N CYS A 112 -7.94 -12.90 -1.43
CA CYS A 112 -7.06 -13.08 -2.60
C CYS A 112 -5.76 -12.26 -2.52
N ASN A 113 -5.70 -11.28 -1.62
CA ASN A 113 -4.51 -10.48 -1.37
C ASN A 113 -3.75 -11.03 -0.16
N THR A 114 -2.44 -10.77 -0.12
CA THR A 114 -1.66 -10.97 1.10
C THR A 114 -1.85 -9.76 2.01
N ASN A 115 -2.73 -9.87 3.00
CA ASN A 115 -3.00 -8.79 3.96
C ASN A 115 -2.00 -8.85 5.12
N LEU A 116 -1.14 -7.85 5.24
CA LEU A 116 -0.14 -7.71 6.28
C LEU A 116 -0.70 -6.87 7.43
N LEU A 117 -0.76 -7.45 8.62
CA LEU A 117 -1.14 -6.78 9.85
C LEU A 117 -0.14 -7.17 10.93
N LYS A 118 0.42 -6.20 11.65
CA LYS A 118 1.42 -6.49 12.70
C LYS A 118 0.82 -7.29 13.85
N ASN A 119 -0.28 -6.79 14.39
CA ASN A 119 -1.00 -7.43 15.50
C ASN A 119 -2.44 -6.89 15.55
N ARG A 120 -3.41 -7.77 15.82
CA ARG A 120 -4.82 -7.39 15.97
C ARG A 120 -5.07 -6.48 17.18
N ASN A 121 -4.18 -6.46 18.17
CA ASN A 121 -4.25 -5.54 19.31
C ASN A 121 -4.08 -4.06 18.94
N TYR A 122 -3.58 -3.76 17.73
CA TYR A 122 -3.48 -2.39 17.22
C TYR A 122 -4.71 -1.93 16.45
N LEU A 123 -5.70 -2.82 16.23
CA LEU A 123 -6.93 -2.45 15.56
C LEU A 123 -7.72 -1.49 16.45
N ARG A 124 -8.25 -0.42 15.85
CA ARG A 124 -9.20 0.44 16.56
C ARG A 124 -10.49 -0.32 16.84
N GLN A 125 -11.18 0.01 17.92
CA GLN A 125 -12.47 -0.62 18.24
C GLN A 125 -13.54 -0.23 17.21
N ASP A 126 -13.68 1.08 16.95
CA ASP A 126 -14.70 1.58 16.03
C ASP A 126 -14.20 1.68 14.59
N GLN A 127 -14.29 0.56 13.87
CA GLN A 127 -13.81 0.44 12.49
C GLN A 127 -14.54 1.33 11.48
N PHE A 128 -15.73 1.84 11.79
CA PHE A 128 -16.54 2.67 10.90
C PHE A 128 -16.56 4.17 11.27
N LEU A 129 -15.94 4.57 12.39
CA LEU A 129 -15.81 5.99 12.72
C LEU A 129 -14.88 6.70 11.73
N HIS A 130 -15.12 8.00 11.54
CA HIS A 130 -14.28 8.83 10.70
C HIS A 130 -12.81 8.79 11.16
N TRP A 131 -11.89 8.77 10.18
CA TRP A 131 -10.45 8.71 10.46
C TRP A 131 -9.87 10.01 11.03
N TRP A 132 -10.64 11.11 11.00
CA TRP A 132 -10.31 12.40 11.63
C TRP A 132 -10.98 12.60 13.00
N HIS A 133 -11.57 11.55 13.57
CA HIS A 133 -12.09 11.59 14.93
C HIS A 133 -10.92 11.78 15.92
N GLU A 134 -11.14 12.55 16.99
CA GLU A 134 -10.08 12.95 17.95
C GLU A 134 -9.40 11.76 18.64
N SER A 135 -10.11 10.65 18.82
CA SER A 135 -9.57 9.41 19.40
C SER A 135 -8.67 8.62 18.44
N VAL A 136 -8.55 9.04 17.19
CA VAL A 136 -7.78 8.35 16.15
C VAL A 136 -6.54 9.18 15.83
N SER A 137 -5.39 8.65 16.20
CA SER A 137 -4.08 9.23 15.88
C SER A 137 -3.26 8.29 15.02
N TYR A 138 -2.39 8.86 14.20
CA TYR A 138 -1.34 8.09 13.54
C TYR A 138 -0.42 7.45 14.60
N LYS A 139 -0.12 6.17 14.43
CA LYS A 139 0.76 5.38 15.28
C LYS A 139 1.68 4.58 14.39
N GLU A 140 2.98 4.78 14.52
CA GLU A 140 3.97 4.14 13.63
C GLU A 140 4.12 2.66 13.95
N GLU A 141 4.06 2.33 15.23
CA GLU A 141 4.30 1.01 15.80
C GLU A 141 3.24 -0.03 15.42
N VAL A 142 2.13 0.37 14.79
CA VAL A 142 1.06 -0.54 14.35
C VAL A 142 1.44 -1.31 13.09
N PHE A 143 2.41 -0.82 12.34
CA PHE A 143 2.79 -1.39 11.06
C PHE A 143 3.88 -2.45 11.20
N VAL A 144 3.84 -3.44 10.31
CA VAL A 144 4.97 -4.36 10.07
C VAL A 144 6.20 -3.56 9.62
N ASN A 145 7.41 -4.12 9.70
CA ASN A 145 8.60 -3.43 9.21
C ASN A 145 8.76 -3.56 7.67
N ALA A 146 9.69 -2.80 7.10
CA ALA A 146 10.01 -2.85 5.67
C ALA A 146 10.47 -4.24 5.22
N GLU A 147 11.28 -4.93 6.03
CA GLU A 147 11.79 -6.26 5.75
C GLU A 147 10.66 -7.27 5.52
N THR A 148 9.64 -7.27 6.39
CA THR A 148 8.46 -8.13 6.26
C THR A 148 7.73 -7.86 4.94
N VAL A 149 7.55 -6.59 4.58
CA VAL A 149 6.88 -6.21 3.32
C VAL A 149 7.69 -6.68 2.11
N THR A 150 9.00 -6.42 2.11
CA THR A 150 9.89 -6.78 1.01
C THR A 150 10.03 -8.30 0.85
N GLU A 151 10.18 -9.06 1.94
CA GLU A 151 10.21 -10.52 1.90
C GLU A 151 8.89 -11.10 1.36
N THR A 152 7.76 -10.52 1.76
CA THR A 152 6.45 -10.92 1.26
C THR A 152 6.36 -10.70 -0.25
N LEU A 153 6.83 -9.55 -0.73
CA LEU A 153 6.89 -9.25 -2.15
C LEU A 153 7.75 -10.28 -2.91
N PHE A 154 8.94 -10.61 -2.42
CA PHE A 154 9.81 -11.59 -3.07
C PHE A 154 9.21 -12.99 -3.11
N LYS A 155 8.51 -13.41 -2.05
CA LYS A 155 7.76 -14.68 -2.04
C LYS A 155 6.65 -14.69 -3.09
N VAL A 156 5.86 -13.61 -3.17
CA VAL A 156 4.78 -13.46 -4.16
C VAL A 156 5.35 -13.45 -5.60
N LEU A 157 6.48 -12.78 -5.80
CA LEU A 157 7.17 -12.73 -7.10
C LEU A 157 8.00 -14.00 -7.42
N LYS A 158 8.14 -14.92 -6.46
CA LYS A 158 8.99 -16.12 -6.56
C LYS A 158 10.45 -15.78 -6.93
N VAL A 159 11.01 -14.81 -6.22
CA VAL A 159 12.42 -14.38 -6.35
C VAL A 159 13.22 -14.95 -5.18
N ASP A 160 14.22 -15.78 -5.50
CA ASP A 160 15.14 -16.37 -4.53
C ASP A 160 16.02 -15.34 -3.83
#